data_AF-A0A936TP57-F1
#
_entry.id   AF-A0A936TP57-F1
#
_cell.length_a   1.000
_cell.length_b   1.000
_cell.length_c   1.000
_cell.angle_alpha   90.00
_cell.angle_beta   90.00
_cell.angle_gamma   90.00
#
_symmetry.space_group_name_H-M   'P 1'
#
loop_
_entity.id
_entity.type
_entity.pdbx_description
1 polymer ?
#
loop_
_entity_poly.entity_id
_entity_poly.type
_entity_poly.pdbx_seq_one_letter_code
_entity_poly.pdbx_strand_id
1 'polypeptide(L)'
;MLRSFALFKRLPQLVWRPKKDEQILSLEIQNQYADFKADFEILEKKLMPYFRDFDNEALRAQNQFRRQQVIMIVGGVIAATLGAIQAALTDESWPGLAEAVLTAWLTMVAFFVRELGAQKKYFSHRLKAETLRGEYFQFLGRLGDYASDADREANLIRRIADIESEEN
;
A
#
# COMPACT_ATOMS: atom_id res chain seq x y z
N MET A 1 -22.19 20.70 9.75
CA MET A 1 -21.40 19.45 9.76
C MET A 1 -21.74 18.63 8.52
N LEU A 2 -20.92 18.70 7.46
CA LEU A 2 -21.13 17.88 6.25
C LEU A 2 -20.71 16.44 6.57
N ARG A 3 -21.68 15.52 6.61
CA ARG A 3 -21.42 14.07 6.66
C ARG A 3 -20.56 13.70 5.45
N SER A 4 -19.30 13.35 5.69
CA SER A 4 -18.42 12.78 4.67
C SER A 4 -19.11 11.54 4.08
N PHE A 5 -19.59 11.63 2.84
CA PHE A 5 -20.11 10.46 2.14
C PHE A 5 -19.04 9.36 2.13
N ALA A 6 -19.44 8.13 2.45
CA ALA A 6 -18.53 6.99 2.59
C ALA A 6 -17.72 6.70 1.30
N LEU A 7 -18.22 7.16 0.14
CA LEU A 7 -17.54 7.13 -1.15
C LEU A 7 -16.22 7.92 -1.15
N PHE A 8 -16.17 9.06 -0.46
CA PHE A 8 -14.96 9.90 -0.43
C PHE A 8 -13.86 9.37 0.49
N LYS A 9 -14.19 8.46 1.42
CA LYS A 9 -13.18 7.80 2.27
C LYS A 9 -12.24 6.86 1.49
N ARG A 10 -12.61 6.49 0.26
CA ARG A 10 -11.85 5.59 -0.60
C ARG A 10 -11.10 6.30 -1.72
N LEU A 11 -11.19 7.64 -1.80
CA LEU A 11 -10.44 8.37 -2.80
C LEU A 11 -8.93 8.24 -2.55
N PRO A 12 -8.13 8.15 -3.62
CA PRO A 12 -6.70 8.20 -3.47
C PRO A 12 -6.26 9.55 -2.90
N GLN A 13 -5.25 9.51 -2.04
CA GLN A 13 -4.57 10.71 -1.58
C GLN A 13 -3.71 11.27 -2.72
N LEU A 14 -3.90 12.54 -3.06
CA LEU A 14 -3.09 13.23 -4.08
C LEU A 14 -1.65 13.40 -3.61
N VAL A 15 -1.45 13.67 -2.32
CA VAL A 15 -0.14 13.80 -1.68
C VAL A 15 0.04 12.64 -0.71
N TRP A 16 0.94 11.71 -1.05
CA TRP A 16 1.32 10.62 -0.16
C TRP A 16 2.13 11.16 1.02
N ARG A 17 1.78 10.72 2.25
CA ARG A 17 2.53 11.04 3.46
C ARG A 17 2.83 9.75 4.23
N PRO A 18 4.10 9.43 4.50
CA PRO A 18 4.43 8.25 5.28
C PRO A 18 3.95 8.41 6.72
N LYS A 19 3.42 7.34 7.29
CA LYS A 19 3.13 7.25 8.71
C LYS A 19 4.42 6.90 9.46
N LYS A 20 5.01 7.89 10.13
CA LYS A 20 6.29 7.74 10.84
C LYS A 20 6.12 7.13 12.23
N ASP A 21 4.99 7.39 12.86
CA ASP A 21 4.72 7.02 14.26
C ASP A 21 3.74 5.84 14.36
N GLU A 22 3.57 5.06 13.28
CA GLU A 22 2.71 3.87 13.34
C GLU A 22 3.33 2.86 14.31
N GLN A 23 2.48 2.36 15.19
CA GLN A 23 2.80 1.41 16.25
C GLN A 23 1.88 0.19 16.11
N ILE A 24 2.42 -1.01 16.29
CA ILE A 24 1.60 -2.24 16.28
C ILE A 24 0.68 -2.26 17.50
N LEU A 25 1.23 -1.97 18.69
CA LEU A 25 0.49 -1.70 19.91
C LEU A 25 0.66 -0.24 20.28
N SER A 26 -0.42 0.46 20.64
CA SER A 26 -0.31 1.87 21.04
C SER A 26 0.63 2.04 22.25
N LEU A 27 1.32 3.18 22.32
CA LEU A 27 2.21 3.48 23.45
C LEU A 27 1.47 3.44 24.80
N GLU A 28 0.18 3.80 24.80
CA GLU A 28 -0.68 3.68 25.97
C GLU A 28 -0.79 2.22 26.46
N ILE A 29 -1.01 1.27 25.55
CA ILE A 29 -1.06 -0.16 25.89
C ILE A 29 0.32 -0.63 26.34
N GLN A 30 1.40 -0.26 25.63
CA GLN A 30 2.76 -0.65 26.01
C GLN A 30 3.09 -0.20 27.44
N ASN A 31 2.69 1.02 27.82
CA ASN A 31 2.90 1.57 29.16
C ASN A 31 2.11 0.84 30.26
N GLN A 32 1.03 0.13 29.93
CA GLN A 32 0.27 -0.68 30.89
C GLN A 32 0.99 -1.99 31.25
N TYR A 33 1.94 -2.43 30.42
CA TYR A 33 2.63 -3.71 30.56
C TYR A 33 4.13 -3.51 30.81
N ALA A 34 4.47 -3.00 32.00
CA ALA A 34 5.85 -2.68 32.39
C ALA A 34 6.81 -3.89 32.31
N ASP A 35 6.32 -5.11 32.55
CA ASP A 35 7.10 -6.34 32.49
C ASP A 35 7.67 -6.61 31.07
N PHE A 36 7.04 -6.07 30.04
CA PHE A 36 7.47 -6.19 28.64
C PHE A 36 8.29 -4.99 28.15
N LYS A 37 8.66 -4.05 29.03
CA LYS A 37 9.36 -2.83 28.62
C LYS A 37 10.65 -3.11 27.84
N ALA A 38 11.47 -4.04 28.33
CA ALA A 38 12.70 -4.44 27.66
C ALA A 38 12.41 -5.04 26.27
N ASP A 39 11.34 -5.84 26.17
CA ASP A 39 10.93 -6.44 24.90
C ASP A 39 10.43 -5.40 23.90
N PHE A 40 9.64 -4.41 24.36
CA PHE A 40 9.21 -3.29 23.52
C PHE A 40 10.39 -2.44 23.04
N GLU A 41 11.41 -2.20 23.88
CA GLU A 41 12.61 -1.47 23.48
C GLU A 41 13.41 -2.22 22.40
N ILE A 42 13.51 -3.55 22.49
CA ILE A 42 14.13 -4.38 21.45
C ILE A 42 13.32 -4.31 20.16
N LEU A 43 11.99 -4.48 20.24
CA LEU A 43 11.10 -4.45 19.07
C LEU A 43 11.10 -3.09 18.38
N GLU A 44 11.04 -1.99 19.14
CA GLU A 44 11.11 -0.63 18.60
C GLU A 44 12.44 -0.36 17.90
N LYS A 45 13.55 -0.87 18.44
CA LYS A 45 14.88 -0.67 17.87
C LYS A 45 15.14 -1.54 16.64
N LYS A 46 14.65 -2.79 16.64
CA LYS A 46 15.05 -3.81 15.66
C LYS A 46 14.00 -4.11 14.62
N LEU A 47 12.73 -4.25 15.02
CA LEU A 47 11.65 -4.71 14.14
C LEU A 47 10.83 -3.54 13.56
N MET A 48 10.51 -2.55 14.38
CA MET A 48 9.61 -1.46 14.00
C MET A 48 10.08 -0.62 12.80
N PRO A 49 11.39 -0.36 12.57
CA PRO A 49 11.85 0.34 11.37
C PRO A 49 11.42 -0.40 10.09
N TYR A 50 11.67 -1.70 10.01
CA TYR A 50 11.29 -2.52 8.86
C TYR A 50 9.79 -2.63 8.68
N PHE A 51 9.04 -2.78 9.78
CA PHE A 51 7.58 -2.79 9.74
C PHE A 51 7.03 -1.49 9.15
N ARG A 52 7.51 -0.34 9.63
CA ARG A 52 7.07 0.98 9.15
C ARG A 52 7.42 1.18 7.69
N ASP A 53 8.60 0.75 7.25
CA ASP A 53 9.02 0.88 5.86
C ASP A 53 8.14 0.02 4.93
N PHE A 54 7.92 -1.24 5.27
CA PHE A 54 7.05 -2.12 4.47
C PHE A 54 5.58 -1.68 4.49
N ASP A 55 5.02 -1.27 5.65
CA ASP A 55 3.64 -0.79 5.69
C ASP A 55 3.48 0.51 4.89
N ASN A 56 4.43 1.43 4.97
CA ASN A 56 4.41 2.66 4.17
C ASN A 56 4.53 2.40 2.67
N GLU A 57 5.41 1.49 2.23
CA GLU A 57 5.52 1.13 0.81
C GLU A 57 4.27 0.39 0.32
N ALA A 58 3.65 -0.46 1.14
CA ALA A 58 2.37 -1.08 0.82
C ALA A 58 1.28 -0.01 0.65
N LEU A 59 1.11 0.90 1.60
CA LEU A 59 0.10 1.95 1.51
C LEU A 59 0.34 2.90 0.33
N ARG A 60 1.61 3.21 0.01
CA ARG A 60 1.99 3.98 -1.17
C ARG A 60 1.56 3.27 -2.46
N ALA A 61 1.86 1.98 -2.58
CA ALA A 61 1.48 1.16 -3.74
C ALA A 61 -0.04 1.02 -3.87
N GLN A 62 -0.76 0.87 -2.75
CA GLN A 62 -2.22 0.88 -2.73
C GLN A 62 -2.79 2.21 -3.21
N ASN A 63 -2.21 3.34 -2.77
CA ASN A 63 -2.65 4.66 -3.20
C ASN A 63 -2.40 4.88 -4.69
N GLN A 64 -1.25 4.44 -5.21
CA GLN A 64 -0.94 4.45 -6.64
C GLN A 64 -1.96 3.65 -7.44
N PHE A 65 -2.26 2.41 -7.02
CA PHE A 65 -3.27 1.57 -7.67
C PHE A 65 -4.66 2.23 -7.69
N ARG A 66 -5.08 2.87 -6.58
CA ARG A 66 -6.35 3.61 -6.53
C ARG A 66 -6.37 4.80 -7.48
N ARG A 67 -5.25 5.54 -7.62
CA ARG A 67 -5.13 6.64 -8.60
C ARG A 67 -5.32 6.13 -10.01
N GLN A 68 -4.70 5.00 -10.35
CA GLN A 68 -4.84 4.38 -11.67
C GLN A 68 -6.30 4.01 -11.95
N GLN A 69 -6.99 3.39 -10.99
CA GLN A 69 -8.41 3.06 -11.13
C GLN A 69 -9.28 4.29 -11.39
N VAL A 70 -9.06 5.38 -10.65
CA VAL A 70 -9.81 6.62 -10.85
C VAL A 70 -9.56 7.19 -12.25
N ILE A 71 -8.32 7.21 -12.72
CA ILE A 71 -8.01 7.71 -14.06
C ILE A 71 -8.65 6.83 -15.14
N MET A 72 -8.65 5.49 -14.98
CA MET A 72 -9.32 4.59 -15.92
C MET A 72 -10.83 4.83 -15.99
N ILE A 73 -11.48 5.04 -14.84
CA ILE A 73 -12.92 5.33 -14.77
C ILE A 73 -13.21 6.67 -15.45
N VAL A 74 -12.49 7.73 -15.08
CA VAL A 74 -12.68 9.08 -15.65
C VAL A 74 -12.43 9.05 -17.16
N GLY A 75 -11.34 8.39 -17.56
CA GLY A 75 -11.05 8.17 -18.96
C GLY A 75 -12.21 7.48 -19.67
N GLY A 76 -12.73 6.37 -19.12
CA GLY A 76 -13.77 5.59 -19.78
C GLY A 76 -15.05 6.40 -19.99
N VAL A 77 -15.39 7.25 -19.03
CA VAL A 77 -16.51 8.19 -19.14
C VAL A 77 -16.27 9.23 -20.25
N ILE A 78 -15.05 9.79 -20.34
CA ILE A 78 -14.69 10.73 -21.41
C ILE A 78 -14.79 10.05 -22.78
N ALA A 79 -14.21 8.87 -22.94
CA ALA A 79 -14.24 8.10 -24.18
C ALA A 79 -15.68 7.77 -24.61
N ALA A 80 -16.52 7.30 -23.68
CA ALA A 80 -17.92 7.00 -23.95
C ALA A 80 -18.72 8.24 -24.35
N THR A 81 -18.48 9.38 -23.68
CA THR A 81 -19.16 10.65 -23.96
C THR A 81 -18.78 11.18 -25.35
N LEU A 82 -17.48 11.14 -25.71
CA LEU A 82 -17.00 11.53 -27.03
C LEU A 82 -17.55 10.61 -28.13
N GLY A 83 -17.60 9.29 -27.90
CA GLY A 83 -18.23 8.35 -28.82
C GLY A 83 -19.72 8.62 -29.02
N ALA A 84 -20.45 8.98 -27.96
CA ALA A 84 -21.86 9.37 -28.05
C ALA A 84 -22.06 10.67 -28.85
N ILE A 85 -21.20 11.67 -28.64
CA ILE A 85 -21.22 12.92 -29.42
C ILE A 85 -20.93 12.65 -30.90
N GLN A 86 -19.93 11.81 -31.20
CA GLN A 86 -19.61 11.41 -32.57
C GLN A 86 -20.80 10.71 -33.25
N ALA A 87 -21.46 9.78 -32.56
CA ALA A 87 -22.62 9.06 -33.10
C ALA A 87 -23.82 10.00 -33.40
N ALA A 88 -23.92 11.12 -32.68
CA ALA A 88 -24.99 12.10 -32.86
C ALA A 88 -24.72 13.13 -33.98
N LEU A 89 -23.45 13.33 -34.38
CA LEU A 89 -23.03 14.38 -35.31
C LEU A 89 -22.60 13.82 -36.69
N THR A 90 -23.33 12.81 -37.18
CA THR A 90 -23.02 11.94 -38.33
C THR A 90 -22.62 12.61 -39.66
N ASP A 91 -22.78 13.92 -39.83
CA ASP A 91 -22.63 14.64 -41.11
C ASP A 91 -21.34 15.47 -41.27
N GLU A 92 -20.54 15.67 -40.21
CA GLU A 92 -19.26 16.40 -40.32
C GLU A 92 -18.04 15.49 -40.34
N SER A 93 -17.18 15.69 -41.34
CA SER A 93 -15.90 15.01 -41.53
C SER A 93 -14.91 15.40 -40.42
N TRP A 94 -15.04 14.78 -39.25
CA TRP A 94 -14.07 14.90 -38.16
C TRP A 94 -13.34 13.56 -37.92
N PRO A 95 -12.54 13.04 -38.87
CA PRO A 95 -11.69 11.88 -38.60
C PRO A 95 -10.58 12.18 -37.57
N GLY A 96 -10.14 13.45 -37.47
CA GLY A 96 -8.97 13.83 -36.64
C GLY A 96 -9.15 13.77 -35.11
N LEU A 97 -10.31 14.14 -34.54
CA LEU A 97 -10.58 13.99 -33.09
C LEU A 97 -10.69 12.53 -32.75
N ALA A 98 -11.42 11.75 -33.55
CA ALA A 98 -11.63 10.35 -33.23
C ALA A 98 -10.29 9.63 -33.13
N GLU A 99 -9.40 9.88 -34.08
CA GLU A 99 -8.00 9.41 -34.05
C GLU A 99 -7.21 9.98 -32.87
N ALA A 100 -7.31 11.29 -32.59
CA ALA A 100 -6.60 11.91 -31.48
C ALA A 100 -7.05 11.36 -30.11
N VAL A 101 -8.36 11.13 -29.93
CA VAL A 101 -8.96 10.58 -28.72
C VAL A 101 -8.57 9.11 -28.57
N LEU A 102 -8.63 8.32 -29.64
CA LEU A 102 -8.21 6.92 -29.63
C LEU A 102 -6.71 6.80 -29.33
N THR A 103 -5.88 7.66 -29.92
CA THR A 103 -4.44 7.66 -29.70
C THR A 103 -4.10 8.12 -28.27
N ALA A 104 -4.78 9.14 -27.76
CA ALA A 104 -4.66 9.57 -26.36
C ALA A 104 -5.09 8.46 -25.39
N TRP A 105 -6.17 7.73 -25.72
CA TRP A 105 -6.65 6.58 -24.97
C TRP A 105 -5.63 5.45 -24.92
N LEU A 106 -5.13 5.02 -26.09
CA LEU A 106 -4.14 3.96 -26.20
C LEU A 106 -2.83 4.33 -25.52
N THR A 107 -2.40 5.60 -25.63
CA THR A 107 -1.21 6.11 -24.93
C THR A 107 -1.40 6.06 -23.41
N MET A 108 -2.58 6.47 -22.93
CA MET A 108 -2.94 6.39 -21.52
C MET A 108 -2.95 4.94 -21.02
N VAL A 109 -3.57 4.00 -21.77
CA VAL A 109 -3.58 2.56 -21.45
C VAL A 109 -2.18 1.95 -21.47
N ALA A 110 -1.33 2.32 -22.44
CA ALA A 110 0.05 1.85 -22.51
C ALA A 110 0.90 2.32 -21.31
N PHE A 111 0.68 3.55 -20.84
CA PHE A 111 1.26 4.02 -19.58
C PHE A 111 0.78 3.18 -18.38
N PHE A 112 -0.49 2.74 -18.36
CA PHE A 112 -1.05 1.91 -17.30
C PHE A 112 -0.53 0.47 -17.26
N VAL A 113 -0.34 -0.17 -18.40
CA VAL A 113 0.17 -1.55 -18.46
C VAL A 113 1.58 -1.66 -17.86
N ARG A 114 2.40 -0.60 -18.00
CA ARG A 114 3.73 -0.54 -17.35
C ARG A 114 3.66 -0.49 -15.83
N GLU A 115 2.49 -0.22 -15.26
CA GLU A 115 2.28 0.11 -13.85
C GLU A 115 1.57 -1.00 -13.03
N LEU A 116 1.26 -2.15 -13.67
CA LEU A 116 0.74 -3.37 -13.02
C LEU A 116 1.63 -3.90 -11.88
N GLY A 117 2.89 -3.46 -11.83
CA GLY A 117 3.80 -3.74 -10.72
C GLY A 117 3.31 -3.19 -9.37
N ALA A 118 2.47 -2.15 -9.35
CA ALA A 118 1.98 -1.55 -8.10
C ALA A 118 1.15 -2.53 -7.26
N GLN A 119 0.35 -3.39 -7.90
CA GLN A 119 -0.46 -4.38 -7.18
C GLN A 119 0.41 -5.51 -6.61
N LYS A 120 1.35 -6.05 -7.38
CA LYS A 120 2.31 -7.06 -6.87
C LYS A 120 3.11 -6.49 -5.71
N LYS A 121 3.60 -5.24 -5.87
CA LYS A 121 4.36 -4.51 -4.85
C LYS A 121 3.53 -4.29 -3.57
N TYR A 122 2.25 -3.90 -3.70
CA TYR A 122 1.34 -3.79 -2.57
C TYR A 122 1.25 -5.09 -1.78
N PHE A 123 0.93 -6.21 -2.44
CA PHE A 123 0.77 -7.49 -1.74
C PHE A 123 2.07 -7.97 -1.12
N SER A 124 3.19 -7.79 -1.80
CA SER A 124 4.51 -8.16 -1.28
C SER A 124 4.83 -7.43 0.02
N HIS A 125 4.79 -6.10 0.01
CA HIS A 125 5.12 -5.33 1.20
C HIS A 125 4.09 -5.51 2.30
N ARG A 126 2.81 -5.66 1.93
CA ARG A 126 1.76 -5.92 2.91
C ARG A 126 1.96 -7.26 3.60
N LEU A 127 2.34 -8.30 2.86
CA LEU A 127 2.66 -9.60 3.42
C LEU A 127 3.84 -9.48 4.39
N LYS A 128 4.95 -8.85 3.99
CA LYS A 128 6.11 -8.63 4.88
C LYS A 128 5.74 -7.88 6.17
N ALA A 129 4.95 -6.81 6.06
CA ALA A 129 4.50 -6.04 7.22
C ALA A 129 3.62 -6.89 8.17
N GLU A 130 2.71 -7.71 7.64
CA GLU A 130 1.89 -8.61 8.47
C GLU A 130 2.71 -9.75 9.07
N THR A 131 3.69 -10.29 8.34
CA THR A 131 4.63 -11.29 8.88
C THR A 131 5.42 -10.70 10.04
N LEU A 132 5.98 -9.49 9.90
CA LEU A 132 6.65 -8.78 11.00
C LEU A 132 5.70 -8.50 12.16
N ARG A 133 4.43 -8.19 11.91
CA ARG A 133 3.42 -8.08 12.98
C ARG A 133 3.23 -9.42 13.71
N GLY A 134 3.24 -10.54 13.00
CA GLY A 134 3.25 -11.87 13.61
C GLY A 134 4.47 -12.10 14.49
N GLU A 135 5.67 -11.83 13.98
CA GLU A 135 6.94 -11.96 14.70
C GLU A 135 6.97 -11.07 15.96
N TYR A 136 6.42 -9.85 15.89
CA TYR A 136 6.25 -8.96 17.04
C TYR A 136 5.49 -9.64 18.19
N PHE A 137 4.35 -10.27 17.91
CA PHE A 137 3.56 -10.95 18.93
C PHE A 137 4.18 -12.27 19.40
N GLN A 138 4.85 -13.01 18.51
CA GLN A 138 5.57 -14.23 18.91
C GLN A 138 6.75 -13.92 19.84
N PHE A 139 7.48 -12.82 19.58
CA PHE A 139 8.56 -12.34 20.43
C PHE A 139 8.04 -11.98 21.83
N LEU A 140 6.97 -11.18 21.90
CA LEU A 140 6.32 -10.83 23.19
C LEU A 140 5.78 -12.06 23.91
N GLY A 141 5.13 -12.98 23.19
CA GLY A 141 4.59 -14.20 23.77
C GLY A 141 5.65 -15.24 24.14
N ARG A 142 6.94 -15.01 23.83
CA ARG A 142 8.04 -15.97 23.98
C ARG A 142 7.71 -17.33 23.36
N LEU A 143 7.14 -17.30 22.16
CA LEU A 143 6.66 -18.49 21.46
C LEU A 143 7.68 -18.98 20.43
N GLY A 144 7.71 -20.31 20.20
CA GLY A 144 8.54 -20.93 19.16
C GLY A 144 10.03 -20.64 19.34
N ASP A 145 10.65 -20.07 18.31
CA ASP A 145 12.08 -19.71 18.28
C ASP A 145 12.47 -18.63 19.31
N TYR A 146 11.48 -18.05 19.99
CA TYR A 146 11.65 -17.01 20.99
C TYR A 146 11.47 -17.49 22.45
N ALA A 147 11.28 -18.79 22.66
CA ALA A 147 11.08 -19.34 24.00
C ALA A 147 12.34 -19.27 24.89
N SER A 148 13.54 -19.28 24.29
CA SER A 148 14.81 -19.14 25.00
C SER A 148 15.22 -17.67 25.09
N ASP A 149 15.38 -17.15 26.31
CA ASP A 149 15.81 -15.75 26.54
C ASP A 149 17.24 -15.47 26.03
N ALA A 150 18.11 -16.49 25.94
CA ALA A 150 19.51 -16.30 25.54
C ALA A 150 19.67 -15.92 24.06
N ASP A 151 18.83 -16.49 23.18
CA ASP A 151 18.97 -16.38 21.72
C ASP A 151 17.84 -15.57 21.09
N ARG A 152 16.86 -15.09 21.88
CA ARG A 152 15.63 -14.47 21.35
C ARG A 152 15.92 -13.28 20.42
N GLU A 153 16.82 -12.38 20.82
CA GLU A 153 17.17 -11.21 20.00
C GLU A 153 17.91 -11.62 18.72
N ALA A 154 18.83 -12.58 18.80
CA ALA A 154 19.58 -13.07 17.63
C ALA A 154 18.64 -13.75 16.63
N ASN A 155 17.69 -14.55 17.12
CA ASN A 155 16.64 -15.16 16.30
C ASN A 155 15.76 -14.10 15.64
N LEU A 156 15.37 -13.05 16.36
CA LEU A 156 14.56 -11.95 15.81
C LEU A 156 15.29 -11.26 14.65
N ILE A 157 16.57 -10.92 14.84
CA ILE A 157 17.39 -10.28 13.80
C ILE A 157 17.49 -11.16 12.57
N ARG A 158 17.73 -12.47 12.75
CA ARG A 158 17.76 -13.43 11.64
C ARG A 158 16.43 -13.49 10.90
N ARG A 159 15.30 -13.59 11.62
CA ARG A 159 13.96 -13.63 10.99
C ARG A 159 13.63 -12.36 10.23
N ILE A 160 14.02 -11.20 10.75
CA ILE A 160 13.87 -9.92 10.02
C ILE A 160 14.67 -9.95 8.73
N ALA A 161 15.92 -10.40 8.77
CA ALA A 161 16.77 -10.52 7.58
C ALA A 161 16.19 -11.53 6.56
N ASP A 162 15.66 -12.66 7.02
CA ASP A 162 14.98 -13.64 6.15
C ASP A 162 13.80 -12.97 5.43
N ILE A 163 12.90 -12.31 6.16
CA ILE A 163 11.71 -11.62 5.60
C ILE A 163 12.12 -10.47 4.65
N GLU A 164 13.19 -9.75 4.96
CA GLU A 164 13.74 -8.73 4.07
C GLU A 164 14.25 -9.35 2.77
N SER A 165 15.01 -10.45 2.87
CA SER A 165 15.63 -11.15 1.75
C SER A 165 14.67 -11.97 0.89
N GLU A 166 13.45 -12.26 1.39
CA GLU A 166 12.37 -12.85 0.60
C GLU A 166 11.94 -11.87 -0.50
N GLU A 167 12.72 -11.82 -1.58
CA GLU A 167 12.33 -11.21 -2.86
C GLU A 167 11.45 -12.16 -3.67
N ASN A 168 10.70 -11.54 -4.59
CA ASN A 168 9.39 -11.97 -5.06
C ASN A 168 9.32 -12.01 -6.59
#